data_AF-A0A7V8X2V9-F1
#
_entry.id   AF-A0A7V8X2V9-F1
#
_cell.length_a   1.000
_cell.length_b   1.000
_cell.length_c   1.000
_cell.angle_alpha   90.00
_cell.angle_beta   90.00
_cell.angle_gamma   90.00
#
_symmetry.space_group_name_H-M   'P 1'
#
loop_
_entity.id
_entity.type
_entity.pdbx_description
1 polymer ?
#
loop_
_entity_poly.entity_id
_entity_poly.type
_entity_poly.pdbx_seq_one_letter_code
_entity_poly.pdbx_strand_id
1 'polypeptide(L)'
;MPPAPMCFDGVEGLSVLLERAFGPEREGDWRLLPARANRMPAAGSYLRRPGDSVFRPFKLDVLRVVDGEIAEITTFGPSTFPSLGLPEALSPAA
;
A
#
# COMPACT_ATOMS: atom_id res chain seq x y z
N MET A 1 -12.83 5.04 10.36
CA MET A 1 -11.71 4.52 9.55
C MET A 1 -10.49 4.41 10.46
N PRO A 2 -10.38 3.35 11.27
CA PRO A 2 -9.16 3.12 12.02
C PRO A 2 -8.05 2.60 11.08
N PRO A 3 -6.77 2.87 11.40
CA PRO A 3 -5.66 2.21 10.73
C PRO A 3 -5.64 0.70 11.04
N ALA A 4 -4.82 -0.04 10.30
CA ALA A 4 -4.51 -1.43 10.63
C ALA A 4 -3.96 -1.51 12.06
N PRO A 5 -4.43 -2.48 12.88
CA PRO A 5 -4.11 -2.50 14.32
C PRO A 5 -2.70 -3.01 14.63
N MET A 6 -1.98 -3.54 13.65
CA MET A 6 -0.63 -4.08 13.82
C MET A 6 0.40 -2.95 13.86
N CYS A 7 1.39 -3.07 14.75
CA CYS A 7 2.52 -2.15 14.88
C CYS A 7 3.83 -2.90 14.68
N PHE A 8 4.75 -2.29 13.93
CA PHE A 8 6.08 -2.83 13.66
C PHE A 8 7.08 -1.68 13.80
N ASP A 9 8.15 -1.92 14.55
CA ASP A 9 9.19 -0.92 14.78
C ASP A 9 10.50 -1.33 14.08
N GLY A 10 11.06 -0.40 13.31
CA GLY A 10 12.28 -0.60 12.54
C GLY A 10 12.11 -1.48 11.29
N VAL A 11 13.09 -1.39 10.38
CA VAL A 11 13.07 -2.14 9.11
C VAL A 11 13.12 -3.66 9.34
N GLU A 12 13.84 -4.10 10.38
CA GLU A 12 13.90 -5.52 10.74
C GLU A 12 12.52 -6.08 11.12
N GLY A 13 11.72 -5.30 11.87
CA GLY A 13 10.34 -5.66 12.23
C GLY A 13 9.43 -5.79 11.00
N LEU A 14 9.76 -5.13 9.90
CA LEU A 14 9.01 -5.21 8.63
C LEU A 14 9.43 -6.39 7.74
N SER A 15 10.50 -7.12 8.07
CA SER A 15 11.07 -8.19 7.23
C SER A 15 10.03 -9.19 6.71
N VAL A 16 9.14 -9.66 7.59
CA VAL A 16 8.06 -10.60 7.21
C VAL A 16 7.09 -10.00 6.20
N LEU A 17 6.80 -8.70 6.30
CA LEU A 17 5.94 -8.00 5.35
C LEU A 17 6.64 -7.79 4.01
N LEU A 18 7.93 -7.47 4.03
CA LEU A 18 8.75 -7.32 2.83
C LEU A 18 8.91 -8.64 2.08
N GLU A 19 9.11 -9.75 2.79
CA GLU A 19 9.19 -11.09 2.19
C GLU A 19 7.88 -11.46 1.49
N ARG A 20 6.74 -11.21 2.14
CA ARG A 20 5.42 -11.43 1.53
C ARG A 20 5.15 -10.52 0.32
N ALA A 21 5.73 -9.31 0.30
CA ALA A 21 5.51 -8.35 -0.77
C ALA A 21 6.44 -8.56 -1.97
N PHE A 22 7.70 -8.97 -1.74
CA PHE A 22 8.77 -8.95 -2.74
C PHE A 22 9.59 -10.24 -2.84
N GLY A 23 9.41 -11.18 -1.92
CA GLY A 23 10.14 -12.45 -1.91
C GLY A 23 9.76 -13.41 -3.04
N PRO A 24 10.42 -14.58 -3.12
CA PRO A 24 10.14 -15.60 -4.13
C PRO A 24 8.68 -16.07 -4.09
N GLU A 25 8.13 -16.22 -2.88
CA GLU A 25 6.75 -16.63 -2.62
C GLU A 25 5.81 -15.43 -2.39
N ARG A 26 6.12 -14.28 -3.01
CA ARG A 26 5.34 -13.05 -2.83
C ARG A 26 3.86 -13.26 -3.16
N GLU A 27 3.01 -12.51 -2.48
CA GLU A 27 1.56 -12.59 -2.65
C GLU A 27 1.05 -12.16 -4.03
N GLY A 28 1.85 -11.43 -4.79
CA GLY A 28 1.50 -10.94 -6.11
C GLY A 28 2.36 -9.77 -6.54
N ASP A 29 1.94 -9.09 -7.59
CA ASP A 29 2.60 -7.89 -8.09
C ASP A 29 1.87 -6.64 -7.60
N TRP A 30 2.65 -5.62 -7.25
CA TRP A 30 2.14 -4.36 -6.72
C TRP A 30 2.14 -3.27 -7.77
N ARG A 31 1.10 -2.42 -7.74
CA ARG A 31 1.06 -1.14 -8.44
C ARG A 31 0.55 -0.07 -7.50
N LEU A 32 1.28 1.04 -7.42
CA LEU A 32 0.96 2.15 -6.52
C LEU A 32 0.49 3.35 -7.33
N LEU A 33 -0.54 4.02 -6.84
CA LEU A 33 -0.93 5.34 -7.31
C LEU A 33 -0.66 6.39 -6.22
N PRO A 34 -0.12 7.56 -6.57
CA PRO A 34 0.04 8.65 -5.61
C PRO A 34 -1.33 9.14 -5.13
N ALA A 35 -1.44 9.38 -3.82
CA ALA A 35 -2.62 9.90 -3.17
C ALA A 35 -2.23 10.91 -2.08
N ARG A 36 -3.24 11.55 -1.48
CA ARG A 36 -3.06 12.40 -0.30
C ARG A 36 -4.14 12.11 0.72
N ALA A 37 -3.76 12.04 2.00
CA ALA A 37 -4.70 11.90 3.11
C ALA A 37 -4.32 12.93 4.18
N ASN A 38 -5.27 13.76 4.63
CA ASN A 38 -5.03 14.80 5.63
C ASN A 38 -3.80 15.69 5.33
N ARG A 39 -3.62 16.08 4.06
CA ARG A 39 -2.46 16.83 3.54
C ARG A 39 -1.11 16.10 3.57
N MET A 40 -1.06 14.86 4.05
CA MET A 40 0.13 14.00 4.02
C MET A 40 0.22 13.23 2.69
N PRO A 41 1.44 12.94 2.20
CA PRO A 41 1.62 12.04 1.07
C PRO A 41 1.09 10.64 1.42
N ALA A 42 0.45 9.99 0.46
CA ALA A 42 -0.04 8.63 0.61
C ALA A 42 0.15 7.84 -0.68
N ALA A 43 0.12 6.51 -0.57
CA ALA A 43 0.14 5.59 -1.71
C ALA A 43 -1.11 4.69 -1.65
N GLY A 44 -1.90 4.73 -2.73
CA GLY A 44 -2.93 3.73 -2.97
C GLY A 44 -2.29 2.49 -3.56
N SER A 45 -2.16 1.44 -2.76
CA SER A 45 -1.51 0.19 -3.13
C SER A 45 -2.53 -0.79 -3.69
N TYR A 46 -2.29 -1.23 -4.93
CA TYR A 46 -3.08 -2.24 -5.60
C TYR A 46 -2.26 -3.52 -5.76
N LEU A 47 -2.91 -4.67 -5.54
CA LEU A 47 -2.28 -5.99 -5.63
C LEU A 47 -2.94 -6.80 -6.74
N ARG A 48 -2.11 -7.41 -7.59
CA ARG A 48 -2.51 -8.43 -8.56
C ARG A 48 -1.95 -9.78 -8.12
N ARG A 49 -2.82 -10.69 -7.71
CA ARG A 49 -2.42 -12.04 -7.26
C ARG A 49 -1.93 -12.90 -8.44
N PRO A 50 -1.12 -13.95 -8.19
CA PRO A 50 -0.79 -14.94 -9.21
C PRO A 50 -2.05 -15.50 -9.89
N GLY A 51 -2.04 -15.59 -11.22
CA GLY A 51 -3.19 -16.03 -12.02
C GLY A 51 -4.25 -14.96 -12.26
N ASP A 52 -4.11 -13.77 -11.70
CA ASP A 52 -5.07 -12.67 -11.85
C ASP A 52 -4.69 -11.73 -13.00
N SER A 53 -5.70 -11.14 -13.61
CA SER A 53 -5.54 -10.22 -14.74
C SER A 53 -5.67 -8.76 -14.35
N VAL A 54 -6.11 -8.42 -13.13
CA VAL A 54 -6.32 -7.03 -12.69
C VAL A 54 -5.70 -6.74 -11.33
N PHE A 55 -5.26 -5.51 -11.13
CA PHE A 55 -4.80 -5.01 -9.83
C PHE A 55 -5.99 -4.47 -9.04
N ARG A 56 -6.25 -5.02 -7.85
CA ARG A 56 -7.35 -4.57 -6.98
C ARG A 56 -6.84 -3.73 -5.80
N PRO A 57 -7.63 -2.75 -5.33
CA PRO A 57 -7.34 -2.01 -4.11
C PRO A 57 -6.99 -2.96 -2.96
N PHE A 58 -5.86 -2.73 -2.32
CA PHE A 58 -5.40 -3.57 -1.21
C PHE A 58 -5.25 -2.75 0.08
N LYS A 59 -4.50 -1.64 0.03
CA LYS A 59 -4.27 -0.79 1.20
C LYS A 59 -3.92 0.65 0.81
N LEU A 60 -4.19 1.58 1.71
CA LEU A 60 -3.69 2.95 1.64
C LEU A 60 -2.57 3.12 2.67
N ASP A 61 -1.38 3.50 2.22
CA ASP A 61 -0.25 3.79 3.09
C ASP A 61 -0.07 5.31 3.20
N VAL A 62 -0.30 5.90 4.38
CA VAL A 62 -0.07 7.32 4.65
C VAL A 62 1.34 7.49 5.22
N LEU A 63 2.13 8.37 4.62
CA LEU A 63 3.56 8.46 4.86
C LEU A 63 3.90 9.71 5.67
N ARG A 64 4.57 9.53 6.80
CA ARG A 64 5.25 10.63 7.49
C ARG A 64 6.69 10.69 6.98
N VAL A 65 7.06 11.83 6.42
CA VAL A 65 8.38 12.06 5.84
C VAL A 65 9.15 13.04 6.74
N VAL A 66 10.39 12.70 7.09
CA VAL A 66 11.32 13.53 7.86
C VAL A 66 12.64 13.54 7.11
N ASP A 67 13.20 14.72 6.87
CA ASP A 67 14.49 14.90 6.18
C ASP A 67 14.60 14.18 4.82
N GLY A 68 13.47 14.04 4.11
CA GLY A 68 13.38 13.38 2.80
C GLY A 68 13.20 11.86 2.85
N GLU A 69 13.16 11.26 4.05
CA GLU A 69 13.01 9.83 4.26
C GLU A 69 11.65 9.48 4.89
N ILE A 70 11.16 8.26 4.62
CA ILE A 70 9.92 7.76 5.25
C ILE A 70 10.25 7.37 6.69
N ALA A 71 9.76 8.14 7.64
CA ALA A 71 9.95 7.89 9.07
C ALA A 71 8.84 7.01 9.67
N GLU A 72 7.65 6.99 9.05
CA GLU A 72 6.51 6.18 9.51
C GLU A 72 5.51 5.94 8.39
N ILE A 73 4.86 4.78 8.43
CA ILE A 73 3.79 4.40 7.52
C ILE A 73 2.56 4.01 8.35
N THR A 74 1.46 4.74 8.18
CA THR A 74 0.17 4.37 8.76
C THR A 74 -0.71 3.75 7.68
N THR A 75 -1.01 2.47 7.81
CA THR A 75 -1.78 1.71 6.81
C THR A 75 -3.28 1.70 7.13
N PHE A 76 -4.11 1.92 6.12
CA PHE A 76 -5.57 1.76 6.16
C PHE A 76 -6.04 0.74 5.11
N GLY A 77 -7.24 0.20 5.31
CA GLY A 77 -7.90 -0.64 4.30
C GLY A 77 -8.36 0.15 3.06
N PRO A 78 -8.79 -0.56 2.00
CA PRO A 78 -9.10 0.06 0.70
C PRO A 78 -10.46 0.78 0.65
N SER A 79 -11.27 0.71 1.72
CA SER A 79 -12.59 1.35 1.79
C SER A 79 -12.55 2.88 1.64
N THR A 80 -11.36 3.47 1.74
CA THR A 80 -11.10 4.91 1.60
C THR A 80 -10.92 5.35 0.15
N PHE A 81 -10.62 4.41 -0.76
CA PHE A 81 -10.22 4.70 -2.13
C PHE A 81 -11.25 5.56 -2.89
N PRO A 82 -12.58 5.28 -2.82
CA PRO A 82 -13.57 6.12 -3.50
C PRO A 82 -13.53 7.59 -3.05
N SER A 83 -13.33 7.84 -1.75
CA SER A 83 -13.23 9.21 -1.20
C SER A 83 -11.95 9.95 -1.62
N LEU A 84 -10.94 9.21 -2.07
CA LEU A 84 -9.66 9.74 -2.56
C LEU A 84 -9.59 9.83 -4.09
N GLY A 85 -10.68 9.50 -4.80
CA GLY A 85 -10.71 9.46 -6.26
C GLY A 85 -9.84 8.35 -6.86
N LEU A 86 -9.51 7.32 -6.07
CA LEU A 86 -8.70 6.19 -6.53
C LEU A 86 -9.59 5.16 -7.28
N PRO A 87 -9.15 4.64 -8.44
CA PRO A 87 -9.91 3.66 -9.22
C PRO A 87 -10.25 2.38 -8.44
N GLU A 88 -11.35 1.71 -8.82
CA GLU A 88 -11.78 0.44 -8.23
C GLU A 88 -10.93 -0.77 -8.69
N ALA A 89 -10.22 -0.64 -9.81
CA ALA A 89 -9.22 -1.60 -10.29
C ALA A 89 -8.28 -0.91 -11.28
N LEU A 90 -7.10 -1.49 -11.51
CA LEU A 90 -6.19 -1.10 -12.59
C LEU A 90 -5.97 -2.29 -13.52
N SER A 91 -6.05 -2.04 -14.82
CA SER A 91 -5.61 -3.00 -15.83
C SER A 91 -4.08 -3.11 -15.80
N PRO A 92 -3.51 -4.25 -16.24
CA PRO A 92 -2.09 -4.33 -16.57
C PRO A 92 -1.77 -3.24 -17.60
N ALA A 93 -0.56 -2.68 -17.54
CA ALA A 93 -0.08 -1.91 -18.68
C ALA A 93 -0.10 -2.84 -19.91
N ALA A 94 -0.58 -2.33 -21.05
CA ALA A 94 -0.54 -3.03 -22.32
C ALA A 94 0.91 -3.28 -22.76
#